data_AF-A0A8T0FJ73-F1
#
_entry.id   AF-A0A8T0FJ73-F1
#
_cell.length_a   1.000
_cell.length_b   1.000
_cell.length_c   1.000
_cell.angle_alpha   90.00
_cell.angle_beta   90.00
_cell.angle_gamma   90.00
#
_symmetry.space_group_name_H-M   'P 1'
#
loop_
_entity.id
_entity.type
_entity.pdbx_description
1 polymer ?
#
loop_
_entity_poly.entity_id
_entity_poly.type
_entity_poly.pdbx_seq_one_letter_code
_entity_poly.pdbx_strand_id
1 'polypeptide(L)'
;MIIKIVILLIACVIISKSIDVPIRCAHETACNCTKVSLECKCQSSEIIVLQSFAKYDWKRVLVQDCNFVKVSLGAFLHMNLEEVVFRNINKLKFRPFAFSGIKTMGRFRIENVNDLDVDLFGISGLYGLESVALINVTAPNLSEFAISGSNVTLFEIEGSSLILDSFSIVVWSMNDIYIRNTNIQTHTNSSLIIRTADRVHFQNSVFATLVDSSIVVLWTDLVEMLNCSFKTLPPAFLYGHTDHFKFNDNIIDNSETNAFQKFFISHTAEFKNNKFLEVEPDSIFPCPNNNVTEVIQKISIEGNKFHCDCRLAWLFTGREIYSPIIHSSMCHNYKQISLSQMFRFFYSNESCKFSGFDSTRMLEKMNRQLLKDDTVFSKSPSLYIGTFIKSFMINVFAVCLMRATRTV
;
A
#
# COMPACT_ATOMS: atom_id res chain seq x y z
N MET A 1 25.49 14.83 -70.85
CA MET A 1 25.69 14.02 -69.62
C MET A 1 24.89 14.57 -68.45
N ILE A 2 24.99 15.87 -68.13
CA ILE A 2 24.26 16.55 -67.04
C ILE A 2 22.74 16.36 -67.10
N ILE A 3 22.13 16.48 -68.30
CA ILE A 3 20.67 16.31 -68.48
C ILE A 3 20.20 14.91 -68.09
N LYS A 4 20.99 13.85 -68.35
CA LYS A 4 20.63 12.47 -67.96
C LYS A 4 20.67 12.28 -66.44
N ILE A 5 21.59 12.94 -65.73
CA ILE A 5 21.69 12.88 -64.26
C ILE A 5 20.51 13.62 -63.62
N VAL A 6 20.13 14.78 -64.16
CA VAL A 6 18.97 15.54 -63.67
C VAL A 6 17.66 14.76 -63.87
N ILE A 7 17.48 14.11 -65.03
CA ILE A 7 16.32 13.25 -65.29
C ILE A 7 16.30 12.04 -64.32
N LEU A 8 17.46 11.43 -64.04
CA LEU A 8 17.55 10.31 -63.09
C LEU A 8 17.22 10.75 -61.65
N LEU A 9 17.67 11.94 -61.23
CA LEU A 9 17.36 12.51 -59.92
C LEU A 9 15.88 12.89 -59.80
N ILE A 10 15.30 13.50 -60.84
CA ILE A 10 13.86 13.79 -60.87
C ILE A 10 13.04 12.50 -60.86
N ALA A 11 13.46 11.46 -61.60
CA ALA A 11 12.82 10.15 -61.56
C ALA A 11 12.95 9.51 -60.16
N CYS A 12 14.11 9.59 -59.51
CA CYS A 12 14.29 9.14 -58.13
C CYS A 12 13.41 9.91 -57.14
N VAL A 13 13.26 11.23 -57.29
CA VAL A 13 12.40 12.06 -56.43
C VAL A 13 10.91 11.78 -56.67
N ILE A 14 10.52 11.49 -57.92
CA ILE A 14 9.14 11.12 -58.27
C ILE A 14 8.83 9.70 -57.81
N ILE A 15 9.77 8.76 -57.90
CA ILE A 15 9.63 7.40 -57.36
C ILE A 15 9.72 7.39 -55.83
N SER A 16 10.44 8.35 -55.23
CA SER A 16 10.48 8.56 -53.78
C SER A 16 9.34 9.43 -53.25
N LYS A 17 8.35 9.82 -54.08
CA LYS A 17 7.03 10.11 -53.53
C LYS A 17 6.55 8.79 -52.95
N SER A 18 6.85 8.63 -51.67
CA SER A 18 6.52 7.52 -50.81
C SER A 18 5.13 7.03 -51.21
N ILE A 19 5.09 5.88 -51.87
CA ILE A 19 3.86 5.14 -52.04
C ILE A 19 3.39 4.92 -50.60
N ASP A 20 2.41 5.72 -50.16
CA ASP A 20 1.76 5.55 -48.86
C ASP A 20 1.08 4.18 -48.96
N VAL A 21 1.81 3.14 -48.58
CA VAL A 21 1.27 1.79 -48.48
C VAL A 21 0.14 1.92 -47.47
N PRO A 22 -1.11 1.61 -47.86
CA PRO A 22 -2.24 1.78 -46.98
C PRO A 22 -1.96 1.02 -45.68
N ILE A 23 -2.08 1.75 -44.57
CA ILE A 23 -1.91 1.23 -43.21
C ILE A 23 -2.99 0.16 -43.02
N ARG A 24 -2.58 -1.11 -43.02
CA ARG A 24 -3.50 -2.23 -42.72
C ARG A 24 -3.37 -2.59 -41.25
N CYS A 25 -4.50 -2.61 -40.56
CA CYS A 25 -4.59 -3.19 -39.22
C CYS A 25 -4.53 -4.71 -39.30
N ALA A 26 -4.07 -5.38 -38.25
CA ALA A 26 -4.19 -6.84 -38.16
C ALA A 26 -5.65 -7.32 -38.15
N HIS A 27 -6.56 -6.48 -37.63
CA HIS A 27 -8.00 -6.75 -37.55
C HIS A 27 -8.78 -5.62 -38.22
N GLU A 28 -8.84 -5.61 -39.56
CA GLU A 28 -9.47 -4.51 -40.32
C GLU A 28 -10.98 -4.32 -40.02
N THR A 29 -11.66 -5.36 -39.54
CA THR A 29 -13.10 -5.28 -39.19
C THR A 29 -13.37 -4.64 -37.83
N ALA A 30 -12.44 -4.77 -36.90
CA ALA A 30 -12.63 -4.37 -35.50
C ALA A 30 -11.71 -3.23 -35.06
N CYS A 31 -10.64 -2.94 -35.81
CA CYS A 31 -9.64 -1.95 -35.47
C CYS A 31 -9.46 -0.91 -36.58
N ASN A 32 -9.35 0.34 -36.17
CA ASN A 32 -8.92 1.46 -36.98
C ASN A 32 -7.50 1.88 -36.56
N CYS A 33 -6.58 1.90 -37.52
CA CYS A 33 -5.18 2.22 -37.28
C CYS A 33 -4.81 3.44 -38.10
N THR A 34 -4.31 4.46 -37.43
CA THR A 34 -3.70 5.63 -38.06
C THR A 34 -2.19 5.60 -37.84
N LYS A 35 -1.48 6.63 -38.33
CA LYS A 35 -0.05 6.80 -38.05
C LYS A 35 0.25 7.00 -36.56
N VAL A 36 -0.72 7.45 -35.76
CA VAL A 36 -0.51 7.85 -34.35
C VAL A 36 -1.45 7.17 -33.35
N SER A 37 -2.44 6.41 -33.83
CA SER A 37 -3.42 5.74 -32.96
C SER A 37 -3.78 4.34 -33.43
N LEU A 38 -4.06 3.47 -32.47
CA LEU A 38 -4.74 2.19 -32.63
C LEU A 38 -6.04 2.25 -31.81
N GLU A 39 -7.17 2.12 -32.48
CA GLU A 39 -8.48 2.07 -31.83
C GLU A 39 -9.21 0.80 -32.26
N CYS A 40 -9.39 -0.13 -31.34
CA CYS A 40 -10.15 -1.35 -31.55
C CYS A 40 -11.47 -1.30 -30.79
N LYS A 41 -12.58 -1.49 -31.49
CA LYS A 41 -13.92 -1.63 -30.92
C LYS A 41 -14.55 -2.91 -31.45
N CYS A 42 -14.71 -3.88 -30.55
CA CYS A 42 -15.23 -5.18 -30.93
C CYS A 42 -16.75 -5.19 -31.05
N GLN A 43 -17.25 -6.05 -31.94
CA GLN A 43 -18.63 -6.54 -31.86
C GLN A 43 -18.64 -7.81 -30.99
N SER A 44 -19.73 -8.03 -30.24
CA SER A 44 -19.83 -9.10 -29.22
C SER A 44 -19.30 -10.44 -29.76
N SER A 45 -18.32 -11.04 -29.05
CA SER A 45 -17.58 -12.29 -29.34
C SER A 45 -16.20 -12.18 -30.01
N GLU A 46 -15.79 -11.02 -30.51
CA GLU A 46 -14.48 -10.91 -31.17
C GLU A 46 -13.30 -11.10 -30.21
N ILE A 47 -12.26 -11.74 -30.74
CA ILE A 47 -10.97 -11.97 -30.10
C ILE A 47 -9.93 -11.07 -30.75
N ILE A 48 -9.31 -10.19 -29.97
CA ILE A 48 -8.22 -9.32 -30.44
C ILE A 48 -6.90 -9.85 -29.91
N VAL A 49 -5.93 -10.02 -30.81
CA VAL A 49 -4.54 -10.31 -30.44
C VAL A 49 -3.68 -9.11 -30.85
N LEU A 50 -3.23 -8.36 -29.86
CA LEU A 50 -2.23 -7.33 -30.07
C LEU A 50 -0.85 -7.99 -30.14
N GLN A 51 -0.15 -7.78 -31.26
CA GLN A 51 1.19 -8.27 -31.51
C GLN A 51 2.12 -7.11 -31.85
N SER A 52 3.42 -7.35 -31.94
CA SER A 52 4.37 -6.29 -32.26
C SER A 52 4.15 -5.73 -33.66
N PHE A 53 4.05 -4.40 -33.77
CA PHE A 53 3.98 -3.70 -35.05
C PHE A 53 5.15 -2.73 -35.21
N ALA A 54 6.32 -3.26 -35.55
CA ALA A 54 7.56 -2.48 -35.71
C ALA A 54 7.48 -1.30 -36.71
N LYS A 55 6.39 -1.21 -37.50
CA LYS A 55 6.18 -0.14 -38.50
C LYS A 55 5.42 1.08 -37.95
N TYR A 56 4.81 0.99 -36.78
CA TYR A 56 3.96 2.06 -36.23
C TYR A 56 4.52 2.58 -34.91
N ASP A 57 4.54 3.91 -34.75
CA ASP A 57 4.85 4.58 -33.48
C ASP A 57 3.54 5.18 -32.93
N TRP A 58 2.64 4.30 -32.51
CA TRP A 58 1.37 4.74 -31.96
C TRP A 58 1.59 5.49 -30.65
N LYS A 59 0.95 6.64 -30.54
CA LYS A 59 0.88 7.44 -29.32
C LYS A 59 -0.32 7.05 -28.46
N ARG A 60 -1.41 6.62 -29.09
CA ARG A 60 -2.66 6.29 -28.38
C ARG A 60 -3.13 4.89 -28.75
N VAL A 61 -3.40 4.07 -27.74
CA VAL A 61 -3.95 2.72 -27.91
C VAL A 61 -5.23 2.62 -27.09
N LEU A 62 -6.35 2.33 -27.75
CA LEU A 62 -7.63 2.08 -27.11
C LEU A 62 -8.17 0.74 -27.62
N VAL A 63 -8.44 -0.19 -26.70
CA VAL A 63 -9.15 -1.43 -27.02
C VAL A 63 -10.37 -1.54 -26.12
N GLN A 64 -11.55 -1.63 -26.72
CA GLN A 64 -12.80 -1.62 -25.96
C GLN A 64 -13.90 -2.55 -26.47
N ASP A 65 -14.80 -2.90 -25.55
CA ASP A 65 -16.02 -3.67 -25.78
C ASP A 65 -15.75 -5.08 -26.35
N CYS A 66 -14.61 -5.68 -26.00
CA CYS A 66 -14.14 -6.97 -26.52
C CYS A 66 -14.41 -8.13 -25.56
N ASN A 67 -14.69 -9.31 -26.12
CA ASN A 67 -14.84 -10.52 -25.29
C ASN A 67 -13.49 -11.00 -24.77
N PHE A 68 -12.48 -11.08 -25.64
CA PHE A 68 -11.14 -11.51 -25.24
C PHE A 68 -10.08 -10.67 -25.94
N VAL A 69 -9.15 -10.13 -25.14
CA VAL A 69 -8.00 -9.39 -25.63
C VAL A 69 -6.73 -10.05 -25.11
N LYS A 70 -5.81 -10.36 -26.01
CA LYS A 70 -4.49 -10.88 -25.66
C LYS A 70 -3.41 -9.92 -26.14
N VAL A 71 -2.60 -9.45 -25.22
CA VAL A 71 -1.43 -8.61 -25.52
C VAL A 71 -0.19 -9.50 -25.51
N SER A 72 0.40 -9.66 -26.68
CA SER A 72 1.54 -10.54 -26.91
C SER A 72 2.86 -9.89 -26.47
N LEU A 73 3.91 -10.70 -26.37
CA LEU A 73 5.26 -10.24 -26.07
C LEU A 73 5.69 -9.13 -27.03
N GLY A 74 6.19 -8.02 -26.48
CA GLY A 74 6.69 -6.88 -27.25
C GLY A 74 5.64 -6.22 -28.15
N ALA A 75 4.35 -6.29 -27.79
CA ALA A 75 3.27 -5.67 -28.57
C ALA A 75 3.50 -4.16 -28.81
N PHE A 76 4.18 -3.49 -27.86
CA PHE A 76 4.44 -2.06 -27.88
C PHE A 76 5.94 -1.70 -27.97
N LEU A 77 6.76 -2.61 -28.49
CA LEU A 77 8.20 -2.44 -28.55
C LEU A 77 8.60 -1.14 -29.27
N HIS A 78 9.47 -0.34 -28.65
CA HIS A 78 10.05 0.91 -29.17
C HIS A 78 9.08 2.07 -29.42
N MET A 79 7.86 2.00 -28.90
CA MET A 79 6.83 3.04 -29.07
C MET A 79 6.98 4.19 -28.05
N ASN A 80 6.49 5.37 -28.41
CA ASN A 80 6.26 6.53 -27.55
C ASN A 80 4.77 6.67 -27.25
N LEU A 81 4.29 6.04 -26.18
CA LEU A 81 2.87 5.98 -25.85
C LEU A 81 2.48 7.16 -24.95
N GLU A 82 1.55 7.98 -25.38
CA GLU A 82 0.94 9.00 -24.53
C GLU A 82 -0.19 8.39 -23.69
N GLU A 83 -0.93 7.43 -24.24
CA GLU A 83 -2.10 6.84 -23.59
C GLU A 83 -2.37 5.40 -24.06
N VAL A 84 -2.58 4.48 -23.12
CA VAL A 84 -3.02 3.11 -23.37
C VAL A 84 -4.21 2.79 -22.48
N VAL A 85 -5.33 2.41 -23.10
CA VAL A 85 -6.60 2.13 -22.42
C VAL A 85 -7.18 0.81 -22.88
N PHE A 86 -7.49 -0.06 -21.92
CA PHE A 86 -8.25 -1.29 -22.09
C PHE A 86 -9.57 -1.16 -21.33
N ARG A 87 -10.72 -1.21 -22.02
CA ARG A 87 -12.02 -0.88 -21.42
C ARG A 87 -13.12 -1.87 -21.76
N ASN A 88 -13.96 -2.24 -20.79
CA ASN A 88 -15.14 -3.12 -20.99
C ASN A 88 -14.73 -4.44 -21.66
N ILE A 89 -13.73 -5.11 -21.12
CA ILE A 89 -13.21 -6.36 -21.68
C ILE A 89 -13.57 -7.51 -20.76
N ASN A 90 -14.20 -8.55 -21.29
CA ASN A 90 -14.58 -9.69 -20.47
C ASN A 90 -13.33 -10.45 -19.97
N LYS A 91 -12.37 -10.76 -20.84
CA LYS A 91 -11.07 -11.35 -20.45
C LYS A 91 -9.90 -10.63 -21.11
N LEU A 92 -8.96 -10.15 -20.31
CA LEU A 92 -7.75 -9.44 -20.76
C LEU A 92 -6.52 -10.21 -20.31
N LYS A 93 -5.72 -10.69 -21.26
CA LYS A 93 -4.48 -11.43 -20.98
C LYS A 93 -3.24 -10.67 -21.42
N PHE A 94 -2.31 -10.43 -20.50
CA PHE A 94 -0.98 -9.94 -20.81
C PHE A 94 0.02 -11.09 -20.78
N ARG A 95 0.70 -11.32 -21.91
CA ARG A 95 1.86 -12.21 -21.96
C ARG A 95 3.09 -11.54 -21.34
N PRO A 96 4.12 -12.32 -20.94
CA PRO A 96 5.35 -11.77 -20.41
C PRO A 96 5.93 -10.71 -21.35
N PHE A 97 6.41 -9.61 -20.77
CA PHE A 97 7.09 -8.53 -21.49
C PHE A 97 6.23 -7.87 -22.57
N ALA A 98 4.90 -7.82 -22.40
CA ALA A 98 4.00 -7.15 -23.34
C ALA A 98 4.36 -5.67 -23.57
N PHE A 99 4.88 -5.01 -22.52
CA PHE A 99 5.31 -3.61 -22.52
C PHE A 99 6.83 -3.41 -22.59
N SER A 100 7.60 -4.46 -22.94
CA SER A 100 9.06 -4.34 -22.98
C SER A 100 9.53 -3.38 -24.06
N GLY A 101 10.55 -2.58 -23.71
CA GLY A 101 11.24 -1.65 -24.60
C GLY A 101 10.42 -0.45 -25.08
N ILE A 102 9.36 -0.08 -24.36
CA ILE A 102 8.66 1.20 -24.53
C ILE A 102 9.60 2.33 -24.14
N LYS A 103 9.65 3.39 -24.96
CA LYS A 103 10.54 4.54 -24.72
C LYS A 103 9.95 5.47 -23.67
N THR A 104 8.67 5.79 -23.84
CA THR A 104 7.91 6.67 -22.95
C THR A 104 6.47 6.16 -22.85
N MET A 105 5.88 6.27 -21.66
CA MET A 105 4.47 6.03 -21.45
C MET A 105 3.88 7.17 -20.59
N GLY A 106 2.82 7.83 -21.06
CA GLY A 106 2.10 8.83 -20.28
C GLY A 106 1.11 8.18 -19.30
N ARG A 107 -0.01 7.68 -19.81
CA ARG A 107 -1.11 7.14 -18.99
C ARG A 107 -1.44 5.69 -19.38
N PHE A 108 -1.62 4.82 -18.39
CA PHE A 108 -2.02 3.42 -18.55
C PHE A 108 -3.28 3.13 -17.75
N ARG A 109 -4.35 2.65 -18.42
CA ARG A 109 -5.65 2.42 -17.77
C ARG A 109 -6.24 1.07 -18.17
N ILE A 110 -6.71 0.31 -17.18
CA ILE A 110 -7.53 -0.89 -17.34
C ILE A 110 -8.86 -0.65 -16.63
N GLU A 111 -9.97 -0.71 -17.35
CA GLU A 111 -11.29 -0.30 -16.86
C GLU A 111 -12.36 -1.35 -17.17
N ASN A 112 -13.16 -1.73 -16.17
CA ASN A 112 -14.28 -2.66 -16.30
C ASN A 112 -13.84 -3.98 -16.96
N VAL A 113 -12.92 -4.70 -16.31
CA VAL A 113 -12.39 -5.98 -16.78
C VAL A 113 -12.76 -7.09 -15.83
N ASN A 114 -13.49 -8.11 -16.32
CA ASN A 114 -14.02 -9.18 -15.47
C ASN A 114 -13.01 -10.28 -15.15
N ASP A 115 -12.01 -10.49 -16.00
CA ASP A 115 -10.97 -11.50 -15.84
C ASP A 115 -9.64 -10.94 -16.38
N LEU A 116 -8.87 -10.30 -15.51
CA LEU A 116 -7.51 -9.85 -15.79
C LEU A 116 -6.53 -10.98 -15.45
N ASP A 117 -5.83 -11.46 -16.47
CA ASP A 117 -4.82 -12.51 -16.40
C ASP A 117 -3.47 -11.93 -16.85
N VAL A 118 -2.55 -11.76 -15.90
CA VAL A 118 -1.22 -11.18 -16.17
C VAL A 118 -0.17 -12.25 -15.88
N ASP A 119 0.46 -12.76 -16.94
CA ASP A 119 1.61 -13.66 -16.81
C ASP A 119 2.79 -12.90 -16.15
N LEU A 120 3.78 -13.64 -15.62
CA LEU A 120 5.02 -13.12 -15.03
C LEU A 120 5.66 -12.01 -15.92
N PHE A 121 5.89 -10.83 -15.33
CA PHE A 121 6.38 -9.62 -16.02
C PHE A 121 5.48 -9.12 -17.16
N GLY A 122 4.18 -9.40 -17.12
CA GLY A 122 3.24 -9.02 -18.18
C GLY A 122 3.09 -7.51 -18.31
N ILE A 123 2.84 -6.82 -17.19
CA ILE A 123 2.75 -5.36 -17.09
C ILE A 123 3.99 -4.84 -16.33
N SER A 124 5.18 -5.15 -16.86
CA SER A 124 6.46 -4.71 -16.30
C SER A 124 7.07 -3.54 -17.07
N GLY A 125 7.96 -2.80 -16.42
CA GLY A 125 8.75 -1.76 -17.07
C GLY A 125 7.98 -0.46 -17.29
N LEU A 126 6.90 -0.24 -16.52
CA LEU A 126 6.20 1.04 -16.51
C LEU A 126 7.12 2.08 -15.83
N TYR A 127 7.78 2.95 -16.59
CA TYR A 127 8.71 3.95 -16.06
C TYR A 127 8.33 5.37 -16.49
N GLY A 128 8.27 6.30 -15.53
CA GLY A 128 8.07 7.72 -15.80
C GLY A 128 6.65 8.06 -16.25
N LEU A 129 5.64 7.33 -15.76
CA LEU A 129 4.24 7.55 -16.13
C LEU A 129 3.62 8.69 -15.32
N GLU A 130 2.68 9.40 -15.95
CA GLU A 130 1.78 10.29 -15.24
C GLU A 130 0.84 9.47 -14.35
N SER A 131 0.19 8.44 -14.89
CA SER A 131 -0.76 7.64 -14.11
C SER A 131 -0.89 6.19 -14.57
N VAL A 132 -1.07 5.30 -13.60
CA VAL A 132 -1.51 3.91 -13.78
C VAL A 132 -2.83 3.73 -13.04
N ALA A 133 -3.86 3.21 -13.72
CA ALA A 133 -5.18 2.99 -13.10
C ALA A 133 -5.77 1.61 -13.43
N LEU A 134 -6.23 0.91 -12.40
CA LEU A 134 -7.02 -0.33 -12.48
C LEU A 134 -8.39 -0.07 -11.84
N ILE A 135 -9.43 0.10 -12.66
CA ILE A 135 -10.76 0.52 -12.20
C ILE A 135 -11.79 -0.55 -12.54
N ASN A 136 -12.52 -1.03 -11.53
CA ASN A 136 -13.49 -2.12 -11.67
C ASN A 136 -12.90 -3.36 -12.34
N VAL A 137 -11.74 -3.80 -11.85
CA VAL A 137 -11.00 -4.94 -12.39
C VAL A 137 -11.11 -6.13 -11.44
N THR A 138 -11.47 -7.28 -11.99
CA THR A 138 -11.36 -8.56 -11.28
C THR A 138 -10.14 -9.31 -11.81
N ALA A 139 -9.19 -9.59 -10.91
CA ALA A 139 -8.00 -10.39 -11.21
C ALA A 139 -7.96 -11.59 -10.25
N PRO A 140 -8.49 -12.75 -10.66
CA PRO A 140 -8.63 -13.92 -9.78
C PRO A 140 -7.28 -14.57 -9.45
N ASN A 141 -6.23 -14.26 -10.21
CA ASN A 141 -4.85 -14.49 -9.81
C ASN A 141 -3.92 -13.51 -10.55
N LEU A 142 -3.20 -12.68 -9.79
CA LEU A 142 -2.06 -11.94 -10.31
C LEU A 142 -0.76 -12.67 -9.97
N SER A 143 -0.10 -13.18 -11.00
CA SER A 143 1.18 -13.89 -10.88
C SER A 143 2.29 -13.01 -10.30
N GLU A 144 3.39 -13.64 -9.91
CA GLU A 144 4.61 -12.97 -9.47
C GLU A 144 5.07 -11.92 -10.48
N PHE A 145 5.45 -10.73 -10.00
CA PHE A 145 5.84 -9.56 -10.80
C PHE A 145 4.90 -9.21 -11.96
N ALA A 146 3.61 -9.53 -11.85
CA ALA A 146 2.60 -9.23 -12.86
C ALA A 146 2.60 -7.74 -13.21
N ILE A 147 2.59 -6.87 -12.19
CA ILE A 147 2.60 -5.41 -12.34
C ILE A 147 3.85 -4.86 -11.67
N SER A 148 4.73 -4.25 -12.46
CA SER A 148 5.88 -3.55 -11.92
C SER A 148 6.12 -2.21 -12.62
N GLY A 149 6.38 -1.19 -11.81
CA GLY A 149 6.53 0.16 -12.32
C GLY A 149 7.22 1.11 -11.36
N SER A 150 7.62 2.26 -11.90
CA SER A 150 8.34 3.27 -11.13
C SER A 150 8.32 4.67 -11.70
N ASN A 151 8.63 5.64 -10.83
CA ASN A 151 8.57 7.05 -11.17
C ASN A 151 7.18 7.40 -11.73
N VAL A 152 6.12 6.91 -11.09
CA VAL A 152 4.73 7.16 -11.49
C VAL A 152 4.13 8.19 -10.55
N THR A 153 3.53 9.24 -11.11
CA THR A 153 2.93 10.30 -10.28
C THR A 153 1.73 9.76 -9.50
N LEU A 154 0.84 9.03 -10.18
CA LEU A 154 -0.38 8.47 -9.58
C LEU A 154 -0.55 6.97 -9.90
N PHE A 155 -0.65 6.12 -8.88
CA PHE A 155 -1.02 4.72 -9.03
C PHE A 155 -2.36 4.45 -8.32
N GLU A 156 -3.38 4.05 -9.07
CA GLU A 156 -4.75 3.90 -8.58
C GLU A 156 -5.32 2.50 -8.83
N ILE A 157 -5.90 1.92 -7.79
CA ILE A 157 -6.76 0.73 -7.86
C ILE A 157 -8.10 1.11 -7.23
N GLU A 158 -9.17 1.01 -8.00
CA GLU A 158 -10.51 1.35 -7.53
C GLU A 158 -11.54 0.28 -7.90
N GLY A 159 -12.47 -0.01 -6.99
CA GLY A 159 -13.63 -0.86 -7.28
C GLY A 159 -13.28 -2.30 -7.68
N SER A 160 -12.08 -2.75 -7.34
CA SER A 160 -11.47 -3.96 -7.92
C SER A 160 -11.52 -5.15 -6.95
N SER A 161 -11.33 -6.36 -7.47
CA SER A 161 -11.21 -7.59 -6.68
C SER A 161 -9.94 -8.33 -7.12
N LEU A 162 -8.92 -8.32 -6.28
CA LEU A 162 -7.58 -8.80 -6.62
C LEU A 162 -7.15 -9.93 -5.68
N ILE A 163 -6.67 -11.02 -6.28
CA ILE A 163 -5.97 -12.10 -5.57
C ILE A 163 -4.50 -12.03 -5.98
N LEU A 164 -3.63 -11.81 -4.99
CA LEU A 164 -2.22 -11.55 -5.19
C LEU A 164 -1.39 -12.76 -4.73
N ASP A 165 -0.56 -13.30 -5.63
CA ASP A 165 0.55 -14.18 -5.30
C ASP A 165 1.75 -13.36 -4.76
N SER A 166 2.94 -13.95 -4.67
CA SER A 166 4.12 -13.26 -4.13
C SER A 166 4.59 -12.21 -5.13
N PHE A 167 5.00 -11.03 -4.67
CA PHE A 167 5.55 -9.98 -5.53
C PHE A 167 4.65 -9.58 -6.71
N SER A 168 3.32 -9.78 -6.63
CA SER A 168 2.42 -9.54 -7.77
C SER A 168 2.41 -8.08 -8.23
N ILE A 169 2.43 -7.16 -7.27
CA ILE A 169 2.48 -5.73 -7.52
C ILE A 169 3.72 -5.15 -6.84
N VAL A 170 4.67 -4.66 -7.63
CA VAL A 170 5.91 -4.07 -7.14
C VAL A 170 6.09 -2.68 -7.73
N VAL A 171 5.92 -1.66 -6.90
CA VAL A 171 5.97 -0.26 -7.28
C VAL A 171 7.02 0.50 -6.48
N TRP A 172 7.74 1.42 -7.12
CA TRP A 172 8.74 2.25 -6.44
C TRP A 172 8.78 3.68 -6.97
N SER A 173 9.10 4.63 -6.08
CA SER A 173 9.23 6.05 -6.40
C SER A 173 7.94 6.64 -6.96
N MET A 174 6.87 6.49 -6.19
CA MET A 174 5.55 7.04 -6.53
C MET A 174 5.28 8.33 -5.76
N ASN A 175 4.49 9.26 -6.28
CA ASN A 175 4.02 10.36 -5.43
C ASN A 175 2.81 9.87 -4.63
N ASP A 176 1.77 9.42 -5.33
CA ASP A 176 0.51 9.01 -4.73
C ASP A 176 0.09 7.60 -5.13
N ILE A 177 -0.30 6.79 -4.13
CA ILE A 177 -0.92 5.48 -4.32
C ILE A 177 -2.28 5.47 -3.66
N TYR A 178 -3.33 5.15 -4.43
CA TYR A 178 -4.70 5.01 -3.93
C TYR A 178 -5.24 3.61 -4.19
N ILE A 179 -5.70 2.92 -3.15
CA ILE A 179 -6.37 1.62 -3.24
C ILE A 179 -7.72 1.73 -2.53
N ARG A 180 -8.78 1.93 -3.32
CA ARG A 180 -10.10 2.36 -2.85
C ARG A 180 -11.20 1.39 -3.23
N ASN A 181 -12.16 1.18 -2.34
CA ASN A 181 -13.35 0.35 -2.63
C ASN A 181 -12.97 -1.03 -3.20
N THR A 182 -11.85 -1.61 -2.75
CA THR A 182 -11.22 -2.78 -3.38
C THR A 182 -11.21 -3.96 -2.42
N ASN A 183 -11.47 -5.16 -2.94
CA ASN A 183 -11.29 -6.41 -2.22
C ASN A 183 -9.91 -7.00 -2.53
N ILE A 184 -9.09 -7.20 -1.51
CA ILE A 184 -7.72 -7.71 -1.63
C ILE A 184 -7.63 -9.03 -0.87
N GLN A 185 -7.08 -10.03 -1.55
CA GLN A 185 -6.66 -11.29 -0.96
C GLN A 185 -5.19 -11.54 -1.33
N THR A 186 -4.41 -12.03 -0.39
CA THR A 186 -3.01 -12.40 -0.60
C THR A 186 -2.82 -13.86 -0.20
N HIS A 187 -2.23 -14.67 -1.06
CA HIS A 187 -1.97 -16.08 -0.76
C HIS A 187 -0.58 -16.33 -0.18
N THR A 188 0.32 -15.36 -0.35
CA THR A 188 1.73 -15.49 0.03
C THR A 188 2.27 -14.16 0.58
N ASN A 189 3.48 -14.20 1.12
CA ASN A 189 4.12 -13.02 1.66
C ASN A 189 4.58 -12.06 0.54
N SER A 190 4.69 -10.78 0.90
CA SER A 190 5.23 -9.72 0.04
C SER A 190 4.50 -9.59 -1.31
N SER A 191 3.18 -9.78 -1.31
CA SER A 191 2.32 -9.70 -2.49
C SER A 191 2.18 -8.29 -3.05
N LEU A 192 2.07 -7.29 -2.18
CA LEU A 192 2.01 -5.88 -2.54
C LEU A 192 3.23 -5.18 -1.95
N ILE A 193 4.12 -4.69 -2.82
CA ILE A 193 5.34 -4.00 -2.43
C ILE A 193 5.32 -2.57 -2.95
N ILE A 194 5.39 -1.62 -2.02
CA ILE A 194 5.56 -0.19 -2.24
C ILE A 194 6.90 0.19 -1.62
N ARG A 195 7.92 0.46 -2.44
CA ARG A 195 9.27 0.72 -1.92
C ARG A 195 9.52 2.16 -1.50
N THR A 196 9.00 3.12 -2.23
CA THR A 196 9.10 4.55 -1.91
C THR A 196 7.86 5.22 -2.46
N ALA A 197 7.17 5.98 -1.61
CA ALA A 197 6.02 6.79 -2.02
C ALA A 197 5.89 8.03 -1.12
N ASP A 198 5.38 9.15 -1.62
CA ASP A 198 5.04 10.26 -0.71
C ASP A 198 3.81 9.85 0.12
N ARG A 199 2.77 9.32 -0.53
CA ARG A 199 1.50 8.97 0.12
C ARG A 199 0.92 7.64 -0.37
N VAL A 200 0.45 6.84 0.57
CA VAL A 200 -0.25 5.57 0.32
C VAL A 200 -1.57 5.56 1.07
N HIS A 201 -2.67 5.45 0.34
CA HIS A 201 -4.03 5.48 0.87
C HIS A 201 -4.76 4.16 0.56
N PHE A 202 -5.15 3.45 1.60
CA PHE A 202 -6.12 2.36 1.56
C PHE A 202 -7.44 2.88 2.14
N GLN A 203 -8.52 2.89 1.35
CA GLN A 203 -9.78 3.46 1.78
C GLN A 203 -10.97 2.59 1.40
N ASN A 204 -11.90 2.35 2.32
CA ASN A 204 -13.13 1.59 2.06
C ASN A 204 -12.85 0.19 1.45
N SER A 205 -11.70 -0.40 1.78
CA SER A 205 -11.23 -1.65 1.17
C SER A 205 -11.42 -2.83 2.12
N VAL A 206 -11.60 -4.01 1.54
CA VAL A 206 -11.78 -5.28 2.27
C VAL A 206 -10.52 -6.11 2.09
N PHE A 207 -9.87 -6.48 3.19
CA PHE A 207 -8.75 -7.41 3.21
C PHE A 207 -9.26 -8.75 3.71
N ALA A 208 -9.77 -9.56 2.78
CA ALA A 208 -10.50 -10.79 3.11
C ALA A 208 -9.57 -11.93 3.55
N THR A 209 -8.37 -12.01 2.98
CA THR A 209 -7.35 -12.99 3.35
C THR A 209 -5.99 -12.31 3.28
N LEU A 210 -5.32 -12.20 4.42
CA LEU A 210 -3.94 -11.74 4.50
C LEU A 210 -3.06 -12.85 5.07
N VAL A 211 -1.81 -12.89 4.64
CA VAL A 211 -0.77 -13.70 5.28
C VAL A 211 0.35 -12.80 5.79
N ASP A 212 1.28 -13.37 6.56
CA ASP A 212 2.41 -12.67 7.16
C ASP A 212 3.17 -11.81 6.15
N SER A 213 3.37 -10.53 6.46
CA SER A 213 4.12 -9.58 5.63
C SER A 213 3.64 -9.52 4.18
N SER A 214 2.34 -9.68 3.95
CA SER A 214 1.68 -9.60 2.65
C SER A 214 1.76 -8.20 2.04
N ILE A 215 1.72 -7.15 2.86
CA ILE A 215 1.84 -5.75 2.43
C ILE A 215 3.17 -5.19 2.93
N VAL A 216 4.01 -4.75 1.99
CA VAL A 216 5.31 -4.14 2.26
C VAL A 216 5.28 -2.68 1.83
N VAL A 217 5.45 -1.76 2.77
CA VAL A 217 5.49 -0.31 2.53
C VAL A 217 6.77 0.27 3.14
N LEU A 218 7.77 0.51 2.30
CA LEU A 218 9.07 1.03 2.70
C LEU A 218 9.11 2.54 2.42
N TRP A 219 9.85 3.27 3.26
CA TRP A 219 10.24 4.68 3.05
C TRP A 219 9.12 5.55 2.47
N THR A 220 8.01 5.65 3.20
CA THR A 220 6.82 6.40 2.78
C THR A 220 6.49 7.53 3.75
N ASP A 221 6.20 8.74 3.29
CA ASP A 221 5.94 9.85 4.22
C ASP A 221 4.62 9.64 4.97
N LEU A 222 3.56 9.22 4.27
CA LEU A 222 2.24 9.00 4.86
C LEU A 222 1.59 7.68 4.40
N VAL A 223 1.23 6.83 5.35
CA VAL A 223 0.38 5.65 5.13
C VAL A 223 -0.96 5.83 5.85
N GLU A 224 -2.05 5.77 5.11
CA GLU A 224 -3.42 5.85 5.64
C GLU A 224 -4.20 4.57 5.31
N MET A 225 -4.79 3.96 6.33
CA MET A 225 -5.75 2.86 6.23
C MET A 225 -7.04 3.29 6.91
N LEU A 226 -8.02 3.69 6.09
CA LEU A 226 -9.23 4.39 6.54
C LEU A 226 -10.49 3.61 6.14
N ASN A 227 -11.36 3.33 7.10
CA ASN A 227 -12.63 2.63 6.86
C ASN A 227 -12.46 1.29 6.12
N CYS A 228 -11.38 0.57 6.41
CA CYS A 228 -11.12 -0.75 5.85
C CYS A 228 -11.68 -1.85 6.77
N SER A 229 -11.98 -3.01 6.20
CA SER A 229 -12.34 -4.20 6.97
C SER A 229 -11.30 -5.30 6.78
N PHE A 230 -10.82 -5.88 7.87
CA PHE A 230 -9.83 -6.93 7.90
C PHE A 230 -10.45 -8.18 8.52
N LYS A 231 -10.42 -9.30 7.79
CA LYS A 231 -10.81 -10.58 8.37
C LYS A 231 -9.78 -11.06 9.39
N THR A 232 -8.51 -10.92 9.05
CA THR A 232 -7.39 -11.23 9.94
C THR A 232 -6.27 -10.22 9.73
N LEU A 233 -5.66 -9.74 10.82
CA LEU A 233 -4.36 -9.08 10.81
C LEU A 233 -3.30 -10.11 11.26
N PRO A 234 -2.65 -10.82 10.32
CA PRO A 234 -1.61 -11.80 10.66
C PRO A 234 -0.35 -11.11 11.22
N PRO A 235 0.60 -11.88 11.80
CA PRO A 235 1.89 -11.36 12.25
C PRO A 235 2.58 -10.53 11.18
N ALA A 236 2.95 -9.29 11.55
CA ALA A 236 3.56 -8.34 10.65
C ALA A 236 2.83 -8.21 9.29
N PHE A 237 1.49 -8.17 9.27
CA PHE A 237 0.69 -8.05 8.03
C PHE A 237 1.17 -6.88 7.16
N LEU A 238 1.54 -5.79 7.83
CA LEU A 238 2.19 -4.61 7.26
C LEU A 238 3.64 -4.60 7.70
N TYR A 239 4.55 -4.57 6.74
CA TYR A 239 5.99 -4.51 6.94
C TYR A 239 6.56 -3.21 6.37
N GLY A 240 7.43 -2.54 7.11
CA GLY A 240 8.23 -1.44 6.58
C GLY A 240 8.27 -0.21 7.47
N HIS A 241 8.30 0.99 6.87
CA HIS A 241 8.59 2.23 7.58
C HIS A 241 7.81 3.42 6.99
N THR A 242 7.22 4.24 7.85
CA THR A 242 6.59 5.51 7.48
C THR A 242 6.86 6.65 8.47
N ASP A 243 6.77 7.90 8.03
CA ASP A 243 6.82 9.04 8.96
C ASP A 243 5.47 9.22 9.68
N HIS A 244 4.38 9.13 8.93
CA HIS A 244 3.03 9.36 9.42
C HIS A 244 2.14 8.15 9.13
N PHE A 245 1.50 7.61 10.15
CA PHE A 245 0.56 6.50 10.01
C PHE A 245 -0.82 6.86 10.53
N LYS A 246 -1.86 6.58 9.76
CA LYS A 246 -3.25 6.64 10.22
C LYS A 246 -3.94 5.32 9.99
N PHE A 247 -4.46 4.74 11.06
CA PHE A 247 -5.25 3.52 11.04
C PHE A 247 -6.57 3.81 11.75
N ASN A 248 -7.53 4.33 11.00
CA ASN A 248 -8.74 4.91 11.55
C ASN A 248 -10.01 4.27 10.98
N ASP A 249 -11.03 4.17 11.82
CA ASP A 249 -12.39 3.73 11.46
C ASP A 249 -12.43 2.31 10.85
N ASN A 250 -11.44 1.47 11.16
CA ASN A 250 -11.36 0.12 10.60
C ASN A 250 -12.18 -0.89 11.40
N ILE A 251 -12.58 -1.99 10.76
CA ILE A 251 -13.20 -3.16 11.40
C ILE A 251 -12.24 -4.34 11.28
N ILE A 252 -11.93 -4.98 12.40
CA ILE A 252 -10.96 -6.07 12.50
C ILE A 252 -11.65 -7.26 13.17
N ASP A 253 -11.83 -8.34 12.42
CA ASP A 253 -12.44 -9.57 12.96
C ASP A 253 -11.45 -10.30 13.87
N ASN A 254 -10.24 -10.61 13.40
CA ASN A 254 -9.18 -11.21 14.21
C ASN A 254 -7.87 -10.42 14.09
N SER A 255 -7.21 -10.13 15.22
CA SER A 255 -5.87 -9.53 15.27
C SER A 255 -4.91 -10.50 15.94
N GLU A 256 -3.96 -11.03 15.17
CA GLU A 256 -3.03 -12.06 15.63
C GLU A 256 -1.79 -11.47 16.30
N THR A 257 -1.14 -12.28 17.12
CA THR A 257 0.05 -11.91 17.88
C THR A 257 1.10 -11.26 16.96
N ASN A 258 1.66 -10.12 17.36
CA ASN A 258 2.66 -9.37 16.60
C ASN A 258 2.20 -8.76 15.25
N ALA A 259 0.89 -8.53 15.05
CA ALA A 259 0.37 -7.92 13.81
C ALA A 259 1.11 -6.64 13.36
N PHE A 260 1.50 -5.77 14.30
CA PHE A 260 2.18 -4.50 14.02
C PHE A 260 3.71 -4.52 14.30
N GLN A 261 4.32 -5.69 14.51
CA GLN A 261 5.69 -5.79 15.03
C GLN A 261 6.76 -5.24 14.07
N LYS A 262 6.55 -5.33 12.75
CA LYS A 262 7.56 -4.95 11.73
C LYS A 262 7.18 -3.70 10.94
N PHE A 263 6.32 -2.84 11.50
CA PHE A 263 5.94 -1.58 10.87
C PHE A 263 6.41 -0.41 11.74
N PHE A 264 7.42 0.31 11.27
CA PHE A 264 8.08 1.40 11.97
C PHE A 264 7.44 2.74 11.62
N ILE A 265 7.24 3.58 12.63
CA ILE A 265 6.65 4.91 12.49
C ILE A 265 7.58 5.91 13.15
N SER A 266 7.93 6.99 12.45
CA SER A 266 8.99 7.90 12.93
C SER A 266 8.48 9.21 13.52
N HIS A 267 7.32 9.71 13.08
CA HIS A 267 6.80 11.01 13.53
C HIS A 267 5.46 10.90 14.25
N THR A 268 4.38 10.55 13.52
CA THR A 268 3.03 10.57 14.11
C THR A 268 2.23 9.32 13.80
N ALA A 269 1.55 8.78 14.80
CA ALA A 269 0.62 7.68 14.64
C ALA A 269 -0.79 8.07 15.12
N GLU A 270 -1.79 7.87 14.28
CA GLU A 270 -3.21 7.94 14.64
C GLU A 270 -3.82 6.55 14.58
N PHE A 271 -4.46 6.13 15.67
CA PHE A 271 -5.10 4.84 15.79
C PHE A 271 -6.47 5.01 16.45
N LYS A 272 -7.47 5.34 15.64
CA LYS A 272 -8.76 5.87 16.13
C LYS A 272 -9.97 5.10 15.64
N ASN A 273 -10.99 5.03 16.48
CA ASN A 273 -12.32 4.53 16.10
C ASN A 273 -12.34 3.12 15.49
N ASN A 274 -11.30 2.30 15.72
CA ASN A 274 -11.26 0.95 15.19
C ASN A 274 -12.14 0.02 16.03
N LYS A 275 -12.73 -0.99 15.39
CA LYS A 275 -13.53 -2.02 16.05
C LYS A 275 -12.85 -3.37 15.94
N PHE A 276 -12.41 -3.91 17.07
CA PHE A 276 -11.80 -5.23 17.18
C PHE A 276 -12.79 -6.26 17.75
N LEU A 277 -12.98 -7.38 17.06
CA LEU A 277 -13.80 -8.50 17.54
C LEU A 277 -12.98 -9.52 18.33
N GLU A 278 -11.81 -9.91 17.83
CA GLU A 278 -10.89 -10.82 18.51
C GLU A 278 -9.46 -10.27 18.48
N VAL A 279 -8.75 -10.37 19.60
CA VAL A 279 -7.44 -9.74 19.80
C VAL A 279 -6.54 -10.64 20.63
N GLU A 280 -5.45 -11.09 20.02
CA GLU A 280 -4.39 -11.84 20.69
C GLU A 280 -3.38 -10.93 21.42
N PRO A 281 -2.53 -11.47 22.31
CA PRO A 281 -1.46 -10.69 22.94
C PRO A 281 -0.57 -9.96 21.92
N ASP A 282 -0.20 -8.71 22.22
CA ASP A 282 0.72 -7.90 21.39
C ASP A 282 0.28 -7.72 19.93
N SER A 283 -1.01 -7.88 19.64
CA SER A 283 -1.59 -7.78 18.30
C SER A 283 -2.13 -6.39 17.94
N ILE A 284 -2.05 -5.42 18.84
CA ILE A 284 -2.57 -4.05 18.61
C ILE A 284 -1.46 -3.02 18.65
N PHE A 285 -1.73 -1.86 18.06
CA PHE A 285 -0.82 -0.74 18.09
C PHE A 285 -1.04 0.13 19.35
N PRO A 286 0.02 0.54 20.08
CA PRO A 286 1.43 0.22 19.84
C PRO A 286 1.80 -1.19 20.31
N CYS A 287 2.66 -1.89 19.55
CA CYS A 287 3.15 -3.22 19.90
C CYS A 287 4.50 -3.11 20.65
N PRO A 288 4.68 -3.74 21.83
CA PRO A 288 5.89 -3.65 22.65
C PRO A 288 7.11 -4.28 21.97
N ASN A 289 6.89 -5.25 21.09
CA ASN A 289 7.93 -5.94 20.34
C ASN A 289 8.32 -5.21 19.04
N ASN A 290 7.69 -4.08 18.75
CA ASN A 290 8.13 -3.21 17.69
C ASN A 290 9.42 -2.53 18.20
N ASN A 291 10.51 -2.58 17.43
CA ASN A 291 11.70 -1.78 17.71
C ASN A 291 11.33 -0.30 17.49
N VAL A 292 10.60 0.30 18.43
CA VAL A 292 10.37 1.76 18.54
C VAL A 292 11.67 2.40 19.03
N THR A 293 12.79 2.09 18.36
CA THR A 293 14.11 2.67 18.64
C THR A 293 14.25 4.07 18.07
N GLU A 294 13.23 4.59 17.40
CA GLU A 294 13.07 6.01 17.09
C GLU A 294 11.72 6.49 17.64
N VAL A 295 11.79 7.50 18.51
CA VAL A 295 10.69 7.95 19.37
C VAL A 295 9.59 8.55 18.51
N ILE A 296 8.48 7.82 18.31
CA ILE A 296 7.25 8.40 17.75
C ILE A 296 6.94 9.67 18.57
N GLN A 297 6.96 10.82 17.91
CA GLN A 297 6.83 12.12 18.58
C GLN A 297 5.41 12.33 19.10
N LYS A 298 4.41 11.81 18.38
CA LYS A 298 2.99 11.99 18.74
C LYS A 298 2.18 10.73 18.41
N ILE A 299 1.53 10.17 19.42
CA ILE A 299 0.58 9.07 19.29
C ILE A 299 -0.81 9.58 19.69
N SER A 300 -1.81 9.37 18.84
CA SER A 300 -3.21 9.68 19.13
C SER A 300 -4.04 8.40 19.05
N ILE A 301 -4.53 7.95 20.20
CA ILE A 301 -5.34 6.74 20.36
C ILE A 301 -6.65 7.17 21.02
N GLU A 302 -7.77 6.96 20.33
CA GLU A 302 -9.10 7.30 20.88
C GLU A 302 -10.23 6.52 20.20
N GLY A 303 -11.32 6.29 20.93
CA GLY A 303 -12.58 5.81 20.34
C GLY A 303 -12.56 4.34 19.88
N ASN A 304 -11.48 3.60 20.12
CA ASN A 304 -11.38 2.19 19.76
C ASN A 304 -12.36 1.34 20.58
N LYS A 305 -12.87 0.28 19.96
CA LYS A 305 -13.92 -0.58 20.50
C LYS A 305 -13.47 -2.04 20.46
N PHE A 306 -13.56 -2.72 21.60
CA PHE A 306 -13.10 -4.11 21.75
C PHE A 306 -14.23 -5.04 22.19
N HIS A 307 -14.15 -6.32 21.81
CA HIS A 307 -14.94 -7.35 22.45
C HIS A 307 -14.32 -7.65 23.82
N CYS A 308 -14.98 -7.24 24.89
CA CYS A 308 -14.44 -7.40 26.23
C CYS A 308 -14.74 -8.78 26.80
N ASP A 309 -13.73 -9.64 26.87
CA ASP A 309 -13.74 -10.93 27.56
C ASP A 309 -12.35 -11.21 28.18
N CYS A 310 -12.16 -12.38 28.80
CA CYS A 310 -10.89 -12.74 29.45
C CYS A 310 -9.67 -12.70 28.51
N ARG A 311 -9.85 -12.77 27.19
CA ARG A 311 -8.75 -12.70 26.21
C ARG A 311 -8.08 -11.33 26.21
N LEU A 312 -8.72 -10.28 26.70
CA LEU A 312 -8.12 -8.95 26.82
C LEU A 312 -7.33 -8.73 28.12
N ALA A 313 -7.30 -9.69 29.05
CA ALA A 313 -6.68 -9.50 30.35
C ALA A 313 -5.18 -9.15 30.27
N TRP A 314 -4.48 -9.59 29.22
CA TRP A 314 -3.07 -9.26 28.98
C TRP A 314 -2.83 -7.75 28.75
N LEU A 315 -3.83 -6.98 28.31
CA LEU A 315 -3.66 -5.52 28.17
C LEU A 315 -3.28 -4.87 29.51
N PHE A 316 -3.79 -5.41 30.61
CA PHE A 316 -3.59 -4.88 31.95
C PHE A 316 -2.27 -5.32 32.58
N THR A 317 -1.60 -6.34 32.03
CA THR A 317 -0.26 -6.75 32.47
C THR A 317 0.83 -5.85 31.85
N GLY A 318 0.65 -5.40 30.60
CA GLY A 318 1.51 -4.43 29.90
C GLY A 318 1.13 -2.95 30.11
N ARG A 319 0.61 -2.61 31.31
CA ARG A 319 -0.20 -1.40 31.55
C ARG A 319 0.45 -0.08 31.12
N GLU A 320 1.77 0.07 31.18
CA GLU A 320 2.44 1.31 30.78
C GLU A 320 2.30 1.58 29.27
N ILE A 321 2.50 0.56 28.44
CA ILE A 321 2.46 0.66 26.97
C ILE A 321 1.01 0.79 26.50
N TYR A 322 0.11 0.00 27.08
CA TYR A 322 -1.30 -0.04 26.69
C TYR A 322 -2.19 0.95 27.45
N SER A 323 -1.65 1.77 28.37
CA SER A 323 -2.42 2.75 29.13
C SER A 323 -3.28 3.65 28.23
N PRO A 324 -2.78 4.22 27.12
CA PRO A 324 -3.60 5.05 26.25
C PRO A 324 -4.81 4.29 25.68
N ILE A 325 -4.64 3.02 25.30
CA ILE A 325 -5.73 2.18 24.78
C ILE A 325 -6.74 1.89 25.90
N ILE A 326 -6.27 1.46 27.07
CA ILE A 326 -7.13 1.09 28.20
C ILE A 326 -8.05 2.24 28.62
N HIS A 327 -7.54 3.47 28.62
CA HIS A 327 -8.32 4.64 29.08
C HIS A 327 -9.18 5.29 27.99
N SER A 328 -8.83 5.12 26.71
CA SER A 328 -9.53 5.78 25.59
C SER A 328 -10.49 4.86 24.82
N SER A 329 -10.57 3.58 25.20
CA SER A 329 -11.33 2.56 24.47
C SER A 329 -12.55 2.06 25.24
N MET A 330 -13.50 1.51 24.50
CA MET A 330 -14.79 1.03 25.00
C MET A 330 -14.98 -0.46 24.72
N CYS A 331 -15.80 -1.11 25.53
CA CYS A 331 -16.34 -2.44 25.24
C CYS A 331 -17.53 -2.31 24.29
N HIS A 332 -17.55 -3.02 23.16
CA HIS A 332 -18.70 -2.96 22.24
C HIS A 332 -19.78 -3.98 22.59
N ASN A 333 -19.43 -5.10 23.22
CA ASN A 333 -20.36 -6.13 23.69
C ASN A 333 -21.08 -5.72 25.00
N TYR A 334 -20.56 -4.71 25.71
CA TYR A 334 -21.22 -4.09 26.86
C TYR A 334 -21.48 -2.61 26.60
N LYS A 335 -22.75 -2.21 26.52
CA LYS A 335 -23.10 -0.81 26.27
C LYS A 335 -22.49 0.10 27.37
N GLN A 336 -21.75 1.11 26.94
CA GLN A 336 -21.22 2.19 27.80
C GLN A 336 -20.20 1.77 28.87
N ILE A 337 -19.61 0.58 28.77
CA ILE A 337 -18.49 0.19 29.66
C ILE A 337 -17.18 0.57 28.97
N SER A 338 -16.37 1.38 29.65
CA SER A 338 -15.00 1.67 29.23
C SER A 338 -14.08 0.48 29.50
N LEU A 339 -13.05 0.29 28.69
CA LEU A 339 -12.11 -0.80 28.86
C LEU A 339 -11.40 -0.73 30.23
N SER A 340 -11.08 0.48 30.71
CA SER A 340 -10.48 0.68 32.04
C SER A 340 -11.31 0.12 33.21
N GLN A 341 -12.64 0.09 33.10
CA GLN A 341 -13.52 -0.48 34.12
C GLN A 341 -13.45 -2.01 34.18
N MET A 342 -13.02 -2.67 33.09
CA MET A 342 -12.86 -4.12 33.03
C MET A 342 -11.69 -4.64 33.87
N PHE A 343 -10.77 -3.76 34.31
CA PHE A 343 -9.64 -4.14 35.16
C PHE A 343 -10.10 -4.95 36.38
N ARG A 344 -11.10 -4.46 37.11
CA ARG A 344 -11.61 -5.16 38.30
C ARG A 344 -12.18 -6.52 37.94
N PHE A 345 -12.93 -6.61 36.84
CA PHE A 345 -13.56 -7.84 36.38
C PHE A 345 -12.52 -8.91 36.03
N PHE A 346 -11.45 -8.55 35.32
CA PHE A 346 -10.41 -9.51 34.95
C PHE A 346 -9.54 -9.97 36.14
N TYR A 347 -9.37 -9.12 37.16
CA TYR A 347 -8.59 -9.46 38.35
C TYR A 347 -9.39 -10.15 39.46
N SER A 348 -10.68 -9.83 39.61
CA SER A 348 -11.52 -10.39 40.69
C SER A 348 -12.01 -11.79 40.38
N ASN A 349 -12.01 -12.19 39.11
CA ASN A 349 -12.60 -13.43 38.68
C ASN A 349 -11.51 -14.50 38.60
N GLU A 350 -11.59 -15.51 39.48
CA GLU A 350 -10.79 -16.75 39.38
C GLU A 350 -10.97 -17.48 38.03
N SER A 351 -11.88 -17.01 37.17
CA SER A 351 -12.19 -17.57 35.85
C SER A 351 -11.21 -17.17 34.75
N CYS A 352 -10.50 -16.05 34.84
CA CYS A 352 -9.41 -15.74 33.91
C CYS A 352 -8.10 -16.30 34.49
N LYS A 353 -7.99 -17.63 34.67
CA LYS A 353 -6.79 -18.28 35.26
C LYS A 353 -5.57 -18.10 34.35
N PHE A 354 -4.78 -17.06 34.61
CA PHE A 354 -3.44 -16.92 34.06
C PHE A 354 -2.50 -17.87 34.82
N SER A 355 -2.20 -19.05 34.24
CA SER A 355 -1.13 -19.91 34.74
C SER A 355 0.22 -19.22 34.50
N GLY A 356 0.72 -18.48 35.50
CA GLY A 356 2.01 -17.79 35.44
C GLY A 356 2.06 -16.42 36.11
N PHE A 357 0.97 -15.93 36.71
CA PHE A 357 0.88 -14.58 37.26
C PHE A 357 0.77 -14.58 38.80
N ASP A 358 1.75 -13.98 39.49
CA ASP A 358 1.68 -13.69 40.93
C ASP A 358 0.83 -12.43 41.16
N SER A 359 -0.49 -12.62 41.13
CA SER A 359 -1.50 -11.58 41.32
C SER A 359 -1.36 -10.84 42.66
N THR A 360 -0.85 -11.52 43.68
CA THR A 360 -0.63 -11.01 45.04
C THR A 360 0.33 -9.83 45.05
N ARG A 361 1.47 -9.94 44.36
CA ARG A 361 2.54 -8.94 44.37
C ARG A 361 2.17 -7.64 43.65
N MET A 362 1.27 -7.71 42.67
CA MET A 362 0.76 -6.55 41.94
C MET A 362 -0.41 -5.88 42.65
N LEU A 363 -1.33 -6.65 43.26
CA LEU A 363 -2.40 -6.10 44.09
C LEU A 363 -1.82 -5.30 45.26
N GLU A 364 -0.73 -5.78 45.85
CA GLU A 364 0.02 -5.05 46.87
C GLU A 364 0.59 -3.72 46.36
N LYS A 365 1.17 -3.71 45.14
CA LYS A 365 1.68 -2.47 44.53
C LYS A 365 0.57 -1.48 44.23
N MET A 366 -0.58 -1.95 43.75
CA MET A 366 -1.73 -1.09 43.41
C MET A 366 -2.44 -0.56 44.64
N ASN A 367 -2.62 -1.36 45.69
CA ASN A 367 -3.13 -0.84 46.96
C ASN A 367 -2.18 0.21 47.53
N ARG A 368 -0.86 0.01 47.42
CA ARG A 368 0.13 1.04 47.81
C ARG A 368 0.08 2.30 46.93
N GLN A 369 -0.37 2.21 45.68
CA GLN A 369 -0.44 3.35 44.75
C GLN A 369 -1.75 4.12 44.90
N LEU A 370 -2.88 3.42 45.04
CA LEU A 370 -4.17 4.03 45.35
C LEU A 370 -4.16 4.73 46.73
N LEU A 371 -3.50 4.13 47.73
CA LEU A 371 -3.27 4.78 49.03
C LEU A 371 -2.29 5.97 48.95
N LYS A 372 -1.42 6.01 47.93
CA LYS A 372 -0.56 7.17 47.66
C LYS A 372 -1.33 8.29 46.96
N ASP A 373 -2.21 7.97 46.02
CA ASP A 373 -2.97 8.99 45.29
C ASP A 373 -4.02 9.70 46.19
N ASP A 374 -4.55 9.03 47.21
CA ASP A 374 -5.39 9.66 48.25
C ASP A 374 -4.59 10.54 49.24
N THR A 375 -3.26 10.43 49.29
CA THR A 375 -2.41 11.21 50.21
C THR A 375 -1.64 12.36 49.54
N VAL A 376 -1.68 12.48 48.21
CA VAL A 376 -0.85 13.44 47.43
C VAL A 376 -1.53 14.80 47.17
N PHE A 377 -2.77 15.03 47.62
CA PHE A 377 -3.33 16.40 47.67
C PHE A 377 -2.74 17.30 48.76
N SER A 378 -1.75 16.84 49.54
CA SER A 378 -0.99 17.68 50.46
C SER A 378 0.50 17.40 50.30
N LYS A 379 1.16 18.15 49.40
CA LYS A 379 2.49 18.77 49.57
C LYS A 379 3.04 19.20 48.20
N SER A 380 3.15 20.51 48.02
CA SER A 380 3.94 21.16 46.97
C SER A 380 5.39 20.66 46.96
N PRO A 381 5.98 20.30 45.81
CA PRO A 381 7.40 19.95 45.76
C PRO A 381 8.29 21.19 45.68
N SER A 382 9.37 21.14 46.45
CA SER A 382 10.49 22.08 46.44
C SER A 382 11.27 22.02 45.13
N LEU A 383 11.57 23.20 44.58
CA LEU A 383 12.50 23.42 43.47
C LEU A 383 13.85 22.71 43.72
N TYR A 384 14.24 21.80 42.82
CA TYR A 384 15.62 21.30 42.72
C TYR A 384 16.17 21.67 41.34
N ILE A 385 16.92 22.77 41.31
CA ILE A 385 17.82 23.15 40.22
C ILE A 385 19.13 22.42 40.48
N GLY A 386 19.55 21.55 39.58
CA GLY A 386 20.91 21.00 39.64
C GLY A 386 21.08 19.67 38.95
N THR A 387 21.21 19.70 37.62
CA THR A 387 22.02 18.74 36.82
C THR A 387 21.98 18.99 35.30
N PHE A 388 21.22 19.99 34.83
CA PHE A 388 21.07 20.25 33.39
C PHE A 388 22.21 21.05 32.71
N ILE A 389 23.19 21.58 33.47
CA ILE A 389 24.22 22.49 32.92
C ILE A 389 25.45 21.74 32.37
N LYS A 390 25.68 20.47 32.72
CA LYS A 390 26.90 19.75 32.28
C LYS A 390 26.80 19.09 30.90
N SER A 391 25.60 18.68 30.45
CA SER A 391 25.45 18.03 29.12
C SER A 391 25.24 19.03 27.97
N PHE A 392 24.83 20.27 28.27
CA PHE A 392 24.62 21.30 27.25
C PHE A 392 25.94 21.93 26.75
N MET A 393 26.96 22.04 27.62
CA MET A 393 28.25 22.62 27.26
C MET A 393 29.13 21.69 26.40
N ILE A 394 28.93 20.37 26.47
CA ILE A 394 29.72 19.39 25.69
C ILE A 394 29.24 19.35 24.23
N ASN A 395 27.94 19.52 23.97
CA ASN A 395 27.39 19.52 22.61
C ASN A 395 27.68 20.81 21.83
N VAL A 396 27.81 21.96 22.50
CA VAL A 396 28.20 23.22 21.84
C VAL A 396 29.66 23.22 21.41
N PHE A 397 30.55 22.51 22.14
CA PHE A 397 31.96 22.42 21.78
C PHE A 397 32.23 21.51 20.56
N ALA A 398 31.47 20.42 20.43
CA ALA A 398 31.58 19.49 19.28
C ALA A 398 31.11 20.12 17.96
N VAL A 399 30.10 20.99 17.99
CA VAL A 399 29.58 21.69 16.79
C VAL A 399 30.53 22.78 16.31
N CYS A 400 31.30 23.41 17.21
CA CYS A 400 32.31 24.41 16.82
C CYS A 400 33.58 23.78 16.22
N LEU A 401 33.99 22.57 16.65
CA LEU A 401 35.20 21.92 16.10
C LEU A 401 35.01 21.39 14.67
N MET A 402 33.79 20.96 14.30
CA MET A 402 33.52 20.42 12.95
C MET A 402 33.33 21.50 11.87
N ARG A 403 33.23 22.78 12.23
CA ARG A 403 33.21 23.89 11.26
C ARG A 403 34.60 24.43 10.90
N ALA A 404 35.66 24.05 11.63
CA ALA A 404 37.01 24.56 11.41
C ALA A 404 37.89 23.71 10.48
N THR A 405 37.43 22.53 10.02
CA THR A 405 38.23 21.59 9.21
C THR A 405 37.77 21.43 7.76
N ARG A 406 36.86 22.28 7.26
CA ARG A 406 36.53 22.38 5.83
C ARG A 406 37.04 23.69 5.25
N THR A 407 38.36 23.77 5.05
CA THR A 407 39.04 24.65 4.09
C THR A 407 40.53 24.30 4.13
N VAL A 408 40.93 23.30 3.34
CA VAL A 408 42.14 23.27 2.48
C VAL A 408 41.82 22.37 1.31
#